data_AF-A0A1W0VYK2-F1
#
_entry.id   AF-A0A1W0VYK2-F1
#
_cell.length_a   1.000
_cell.length_b   1.000
_cell.length_c   1.000
_cell.angle_alpha   90.00
_cell.angle_beta   90.00
_cell.angle_gamma   90.00
#
_symmetry.space_group_name_H-M   'P 1'
#
loop_
_entity.id
_entity.type
_entity.pdbx_description
1 polymer ?
#
loop_
_entity_poly.entity_id
_entity_poly.type
_entity_poly.pdbx_seq_one_letter_code
_entity_poly.pdbx_strand_id
1 'polypeptide(L)'
;MATLEAQAAERVIEACVRTESVRKCVFTSSLLACVWRQNYPHDRRCPTIIDESCWSDESFCRDNKLWFALGKTAAEKAAWRAARGRDLKLVTICPALVTGPGFRRRNSTASIAYLKGARAMLADGLLATANVETVAEAHVHAYEAMGDNTAGGRYICYDHVVKRPEEFAELERQLGLPGGATAARGSDDDRPARFELCKRKLSRLMSSRRRCTYDTYYSVAFD
;
A
#
# COMPACT_ATOMS: atom_id res chain seq x y z
N MET A 1 -4.86 18.99 -5.53
CA MET A 1 -4.03 17.79 -5.76
C MET A 1 -4.85 16.51 -5.63
N ALA A 2 -5.46 16.21 -4.47
CA ALA A 2 -6.28 14.99 -4.30
C ALA A 2 -7.44 14.84 -5.30
N THR A 3 -8.12 15.95 -5.66
CA THR A 3 -9.17 15.93 -6.70
C THR A 3 -8.66 15.50 -8.06
N LEU A 4 -7.42 15.88 -8.42
CA LEU A 4 -6.82 15.49 -9.71
C LEU A 4 -6.49 13.99 -9.71
N GLU A 5 -5.96 13.46 -8.62
CA GLU A 5 -5.72 12.01 -8.49
C GLU A 5 -7.03 11.21 -8.55
N ALA A 6 -8.09 11.71 -7.90
CA ALA A 6 -9.42 11.10 -7.95
C ALA A 6 -10.01 11.08 -9.37
N GLN A 7 -9.97 12.21 -10.08
CA GLN A 7 -10.45 12.31 -11.45
C GLN A 7 -9.63 11.45 -12.42
N ALA A 8 -8.31 11.37 -12.22
CA ALA A 8 -7.45 10.51 -13.03
C ALA A 8 -7.82 9.03 -12.84
N ALA A 9 -7.99 8.58 -11.59
CA ALA A 9 -8.40 7.22 -11.28
C ALA A 9 -9.78 6.89 -11.87
N GLU A 10 -10.75 7.78 -11.68
CA GLU A 10 -12.10 7.65 -12.24
C GLU A 10 -12.07 7.49 -13.76
N ARG A 11 -11.39 8.39 -14.48
CA ARG A 11 -11.29 8.35 -15.94
C ARG A 11 -10.65 7.06 -16.47
N VAL A 12 -9.62 6.55 -15.79
CA VAL A 12 -8.99 5.28 -16.18
C VAL A 12 -9.98 4.12 -16.02
N ILE A 13 -10.69 4.06 -14.89
CA ILE A 13 -11.70 3.02 -14.66
C ILE A 13 -12.86 3.15 -15.64
N GLU A 14 -13.34 4.35 -15.94
CA GLU A 14 -14.36 4.58 -16.96
C GLU A 14 -13.91 4.12 -18.34
N ALA A 15 -12.65 4.38 -18.72
CA ALA A 15 -12.08 3.89 -19.96
C ALA A 15 -12.02 2.36 -20.00
N CYS A 16 -11.64 1.70 -18.90
CA CYS A 16 -11.68 0.25 -18.78
C CYS A 16 -13.11 -0.29 -18.94
N VAL A 17 -14.09 0.30 -18.25
CA VAL A 17 -15.52 -0.09 -18.34
C VAL A 17 -16.07 0.06 -19.76
N ARG A 18 -15.64 1.09 -20.50
CA ARG A 18 -16.08 1.34 -21.88
C ARG A 18 -15.40 0.43 -22.91
N THR A 19 -14.33 -0.27 -22.54
CA THR A 19 -13.54 -1.07 -23.47
C THR A 19 -13.95 -2.53 -23.37
N GLU A 20 -14.62 -3.06 -24.39
CA GLU A 20 -15.17 -4.41 -24.38
C GLU A 20 -14.14 -5.54 -24.24
N SER A 21 -12.85 -5.31 -24.46
CA SER A 21 -11.82 -6.32 -24.21
C SER A 21 -11.30 -6.32 -22.77
N VAL A 22 -11.60 -5.29 -21.97
CA VAL A 22 -11.09 -5.12 -20.61
C VAL A 22 -12.15 -5.57 -19.60
N ARG A 23 -11.94 -6.74 -19.00
CA ARG A 23 -12.83 -7.32 -17.97
C ARG A 23 -12.28 -7.23 -16.55
N LYS A 24 -10.97 -7.03 -16.42
CA LYS A 24 -10.23 -7.08 -15.15
C LYS A 24 -9.31 -5.86 -15.05
N CYS A 25 -9.33 -5.20 -13.90
CA CYS A 25 -8.42 -4.10 -13.57
C CYS A 25 -7.81 -4.35 -12.19
N VAL A 26 -6.48 -4.26 -12.10
CA VAL A 26 -5.76 -4.18 -10.82
C VAL A 26 -5.30 -2.74 -10.64
N PHE A 27 -5.72 -2.10 -9.57
CA PHE A 27 -5.44 -0.71 -9.28
C PHE A 27 -4.46 -0.58 -8.11
N THR A 28 -3.36 0.13 -8.32
CA THR A 28 -2.34 0.37 -7.29
C THR A 28 -2.75 1.53 -6.39
N SER A 29 -3.24 1.21 -5.19
CA SER A 29 -3.51 2.15 -4.12
C SER A 29 -2.26 2.34 -3.23
N SER A 30 -2.44 2.47 -1.92
CA SER A 30 -1.37 2.56 -0.92
C SER A 30 -1.91 2.13 0.44
N LEU A 31 -1.02 1.65 1.32
CA LEU A 31 -1.31 1.44 2.73
C LEU A 31 -1.81 2.73 3.41
N LEU A 32 -1.40 3.90 2.91
CA LEU A 32 -1.87 5.20 3.41
C LEU A 32 -3.38 5.44 3.18
N ALA A 33 -4.03 4.65 2.33
CA ALA A 33 -5.49 4.67 2.19
C ALA A 33 -6.20 3.85 3.28
N CYS A 34 -5.47 3.16 4.16
CA CYS A 34 -6.02 2.29 5.20
C CYS A 34 -5.77 2.77 6.65
N VAL A 35 -4.70 3.53 6.89
CA VAL A 35 -4.13 3.73 8.24
C VAL A 35 -4.53 5.02 8.97
N TRP A 36 -4.92 6.08 8.26
CA TRP A 36 -5.12 7.40 8.86
C TRP A 36 -6.56 7.62 9.28
N ARG A 37 -6.89 7.40 10.55
CA ARG A 37 -8.27 7.49 11.06
C ARG A 37 -8.34 8.26 12.37
N GLN A 38 -9.44 8.97 12.57
CA GLN A 38 -9.63 9.82 13.75
C GLN A 38 -10.03 9.00 14.99
N ASN A 39 -10.88 7.98 14.81
CA ASN A 39 -11.44 7.18 15.88
C ASN A 39 -11.13 5.70 15.67
N TYR A 40 -10.23 5.17 16.50
CA TYR A 40 -10.08 3.73 16.63
C TYR A 40 -10.81 3.26 17.89
N PRO A 41 -11.58 2.16 17.83
CA PRO A 41 -12.14 1.56 19.03
C PRO A 41 -10.97 1.13 19.92
N HIS A 42 -10.74 1.88 21.00
CA HIS A 42 -9.63 1.61 21.90
C HIS A 42 -9.99 0.51 22.87
N ASP A 43 -9.57 -0.72 22.54
CA ASP A 43 -9.31 -1.71 23.56
C ASP A 43 -7.88 -1.50 24.07
N ARG A 44 -7.73 -1.26 25.38
CA ARG A 44 -6.41 -1.12 26.02
C ARG A 44 -5.69 -2.46 26.17
N ARG A 45 -6.36 -3.59 25.92
CA ARG A 45 -5.84 -4.94 26.14
C ARG A 45 -5.30 -5.60 24.88
N CYS A 46 -5.77 -5.18 23.70
CA CYS A 46 -5.36 -5.77 22.43
C CYS A 46 -5.10 -4.69 21.37
N PRO A 47 -4.08 -4.86 20.51
CA PRO A 47 -3.85 -3.94 19.41
C PRO A 47 -5.05 -3.94 18.46
N THR A 48 -5.41 -2.78 17.93
CA THR A 48 -6.45 -2.69 16.92
C THR A 48 -5.90 -3.16 15.58
N ILE A 49 -6.57 -4.13 14.95
CA ILE A 49 -6.13 -4.71 13.69
C ILE A 49 -6.49 -3.79 12.52
N ILE A 50 -5.51 -3.46 11.68
CA ILE A 50 -5.70 -2.78 10.41
C ILE A 50 -5.63 -3.81 9.29
N ASP A 51 -6.78 -4.05 8.67
CA ASP A 51 -6.93 -4.97 7.55
C ASP A 51 -7.48 -4.25 6.31
N GLU A 52 -7.81 -5.03 5.28
CA GLU A 52 -8.28 -4.52 3.99
C GLU A 52 -9.64 -3.82 4.05
N SER A 53 -10.39 -3.96 5.15
CA SER A 53 -11.67 -3.26 5.37
C SER A 53 -11.47 -1.81 5.86
N CYS A 54 -10.29 -1.48 6.37
CA CYS A 54 -10.00 -0.18 6.96
C CYS A 54 -9.75 0.89 5.90
N TRP A 55 -10.40 2.05 6.05
CA TRP A 55 -10.23 3.21 5.17
C TRP A 55 -9.71 4.41 5.97
N SER A 56 -8.86 5.20 5.34
CA SER A 56 -8.43 6.48 5.89
C SER A 56 -9.52 7.55 5.78
N ASP A 57 -9.56 8.42 6.77
CA ASP A 57 -10.48 9.53 6.89
C ASP A 57 -9.91 10.75 6.12
N GLU A 58 -10.63 11.20 5.10
CA GLU A 58 -10.17 12.31 4.26
C GLU A 58 -10.10 13.64 5.03
N SER A 59 -11.00 13.85 6.00
CA SER A 59 -10.94 15.00 6.91
C SER A 59 -9.65 14.98 7.73
N PHE A 60 -9.35 13.85 8.39
CA PHE A 60 -8.14 13.67 9.18
C PHE A 60 -6.88 13.93 8.33
N CYS A 61 -6.83 13.37 7.12
CA CYS A 61 -5.70 13.59 6.21
C CYS A 61 -5.56 15.06 5.80
N ARG A 62 -6.68 15.76 5.57
CA ARG A 62 -6.69 17.19 5.24
C ARG A 62 -6.20 18.05 6.41
N ASP A 63 -6.73 17.81 7.60
CA ASP A 63 -6.44 18.58 8.80
C ASP A 63 -4.97 18.45 9.23
N ASN A 64 -4.41 17.25 9.07
CA ASN A 64 -2.99 16.96 9.35
C ASN A 64 -2.07 17.20 8.13
N LYS A 65 -2.57 17.80 7.05
CA LYS A 65 -1.82 18.10 5.81
C LYS A 65 -1.15 16.87 5.17
N LEU A 66 -1.71 15.67 5.36
CA LEU A 66 -1.26 14.40 4.80
C LEU A 66 -1.74 14.26 3.34
N TRP A 67 -1.29 15.17 2.48
CA TRP A 67 -1.81 15.34 1.11
C TRP A 67 -1.68 14.10 0.23
N PHE A 68 -0.61 13.33 0.40
CA PHE A 68 -0.39 12.10 -0.35
C PHE A 68 -1.35 10.98 0.08
N ALA A 69 -1.55 10.80 1.40
CA ALA A 69 -2.56 9.89 1.93
C ALA A 69 -3.97 10.28 1.48
N LEU A 70 -4.29 11.59 1.50
CA LEU A 70 -5.55 12.12 1.00
C LEU A 70 -5.77 11.79 -0.47
N GLY A 71 -4.75 12.01 -1.31
CA GLY A 71 -4.79 11.69 -2.74
C GLY A 71 -5.03 10.21 -3.00
N LYS A 72 -4.24 9.33 -2.37
CA LYS A 72 -4.39 7.87 -2.49
C LYS A 72 -5.76 7.37 -2.03
N THR A 73 -6.27 7.90 -0.92
CA THR A 73 -7.60 7.56 -0.41
C THR A 73 -8.70 7.98 -1.38
N ALA A 74 -8.66 9.22 -1.87
CA ALA A 74 -9.65 9.76 -2.79
C ALA A 74 -9.63 9.04 -4.14
N ALA A 75 -8.43 8.74 -4.66
CA ALA A 75 -8.24 7.98 -5.90
C ALA A 75 -8.81 6.57 -5.80
N GLU A 76 -8.51 5.84 -4.72
CA GLU A 76 -9.05 4.49 -4.54
C GLU A 76 -10.57 4.49 -4.41
N LYS A 77 -11.15 5.43 -3.64
CA LYS A 77 -12.61 5.57 -3.54
C LYS A 77 -13.26 5.94 -4.88
N ALA A 78 -12.63 6.80 -5.67
CA ALA A 78 -13.12 7.16 -7.00
C ALA A 78 -13.10 5.96 -7.95
N ALA A 79 -12.01 5.18 -7.96
CA ALA A 79 -11.91 3.95 -8.74
C ALA A 79 -13.02 2.94 -8.39
N TRP A 80 -13.25 2.69 -7.10
CA TRP A 80 -14.33 1.79 -6.66
C TRP A 80 -15.72 2.31 -7.03
N ARG A 81 -15.97 3.62 -6.91
CA ARG A 81 -17.25 4.22 -7.33
C ARG A 81 -17.49 4.06 -8.83
N ALA A 82 -16.48 4.30 -9.66
CA ALA A 82 -16.57 4.17 -11.11
C ALA A 82 -16.79 2.73 -11.58
N ALA A 83 -16.20 1.74 -10.89
CA ALA A 83 -16.38 0.32 -11.21
C ALA A 83 -17.70 -0.28 -10.67
N ARG A 84 -18.33 0.37 -9.68
CA ARG A 84 -19.48 -0.21 -8.96
C ARG A 84 -20.67 -0.46 -9.89
N GLY A 85 -21.15 -1.70 -9.91
CA GLY A 85 -22.31 -2.10 -10.71
C GLY A 85 -22.05 -2.17 -12.22
N ARG A 86 -20.78 -2.21 -12.64
CA ARG A 86 -20.36 -2.32 -14.04
C ARG A 86 -19.70 -3.67 -14.29
N ASP A 87 -19.58 -4.07 -15.55
CA ASP A 87 -18.90 -5.31 -15.98
C ASP A 87 -17.37 -5.15 -16.00
N LEU A 88 -16.82 -4.68 -14.87
CA LEU A 88 -15.39 -4.58 -14.66
C LEU A 88 -15.06 -5.12 -13.28
N LYS A 89 -14.29 -6.20 -13.24
CA LYS A 89 -13.76 -6.72 -11.99
C LYS A 89 -12.58 -5.86 -11.55
N LEU A 90 -12.73 -5.19 -10.41
CA LEU A 90 -11.68 -4.36 -9.82
C LEU A 90 -11.07 -5.05 -8.59
N VAL A 91 -9.74 -5.05 -8.52
CA VAL A 91 -8.97 -5.38 -7.31
C VAL A 91 -8.01 -4.23 -7.02
N THR A 92 -7.81 -3.90 -5.74
CA THR A 92 -6.80 -2.91 -5.35
C THR A 92 -5.68 -3.56 -4.55
N ILE A 93 -4.44 -3.17 -4.85
CA ILE A 93 -3.27 -3.50 -4.03
C ILE A 93 -2.89 -2.24 -3.27
N CYS A 94 -2.74 -2.35 -1.96
CA CYS A 94 -2.38 -1.28 -1.02
C CYS A 94 -0.95 -1.54 -0.52
N PRO A 95 0.09 -1.22 -1.32
CA PRO A 95 1.47 -1.39 -0.89
C PRO A 95 1.85 -0.40 0.19
N ALA A 96 2.70 -0.84 1.11
CA ALA A 96 3.41 0.01 2.05
C ALA A 96 4.53 0.80 1.34
N LEU A 97 5.49 1.36 2.08
CA LEU A 97 6.60 2.09 1.45
C LEU A 97 7.41 1.15 0.55
N VAL A 98 7.32 1.36 -0.76
CA VAL A 98 8.00 0.50 -1.74
C VAL A 98 9.51 0.77 -1.70
N THR A 99 10.27 -0.28 -1.43
CA THR A 99 11.73 -0.34 -1.35
C THR A 99 12.27 -1.31 -2.41
N GLY A 100 13.59 -1.32 -2.66
CA GLY A 100 14.21 -2.25 -3.61
C GLY A 100 15.44 -1.66 -4.32
N PRO A 101 15.98 -2.37 -5.32
CA PRO A 101 17.10 -1.91 -6.14
C PRO A 101 16.74 -0.59 -6.84
N GLY A 102 17.25 0.54 -6.34
CA GLY A 102 16.97 1.88 -6.86
C GLY A 102 16.20 2.80 -5.91
N PHE A 103 15.70 2.30 -4.77
CA PHE A 103 15.09 3.12 -3.72
C PHE A 103 16.01 4.27 -3.29
N ARG A 104 17.32 3.98 -3.17
CA ARG A 104 18.36 4.93 -2.74
C ARG A 104 18.76 6.01 -3.77
N ARG A 105 18.46 5.78 -5.06
CA ARG A 105 19.00 6.61 -6.16
C ARG A 105 17.94 7.46 -6.86
N ARG A 106 16.66 7.14 -6.66
CA ARG A 106 15.56 7.72 -7.44
C ARG A 106 14.69 8.72 -6.70
N ASN A 107 15.04 9.12 -5.46
CA ASN A 107 14.37 10.14 -4.63
C ASN A 107 12.92 10.41 -5.08
N SER A 108 12.09 9.37 -5.05
CA SER A 108 10.79 9.49 -5.69
C SER A 108 9.97 10.44 -4.82
N THR A 109 9.44 11.51 -5.41
CA THR A 109 8.58 12.47 -4.71
C THR A 109 7.47 11.75 -3.93
N ALA A 110 6.99 10.62 -4.44
CA ALA A 110 6.03 9.74 -3.78
C ALA A 110 6.57 9.08 -2.49
N SER A 111 7.81 8.56 -2.49
CA SER A 111 8.43 7.96 -1.29
C SER A 111 8.64 9.01 -0.19
N ILE A 112 9.09 10.22 -0.56
CA ILE A 112 9.25 11.33 0.38
C ILE A 112 7.88 11.77 0.93
N ALA A 113 6.88 11.90 0.06
CA ALA A 113 5.54 12.27 0.47
C ALA A 113 4.85 11.20 1.33
N TYR A 114 5.17 9.92 1.11
CA TYR A 114 4.71 8.81 1.95
C TYR A 114 5.24 8.94 3.38
N LEU A 115 6.50 9.35 3.54
CA LEU A 115 7.10 9.52 4.87
C LEU A 115 6.54 10.72 5.65
N LYS A 116 5.67 11.53 5.04
CA LYS A 116 4.94 12.57 5.77
C LYS A 116 3.98 11.92 6.77
N GLY A 117 4.28 12.08 8.06
CA GLY A 117 3.56 11.42 9.16
C GLY A 117 4.19 10.10 9.61
N ALA A 118 5.32 9.68 9.04
CA ALA A 118 5.96 8.40 9.36
C ALA A 118 6.32 8.25 10.85
N ARG A 119 6.65 9.33 11.56
CA ARG A 119 6.89 9.30 13.01
C ARG A 119 5.65 8.87 13.80
N ALA A 120 4.46 9.35 13.42
CA ALA A 120 3.21 8.92 14.03
C ALA A 120 2.91 7.45 13.67
N MET A 121 3.10 7.08 12.40
CA MET A 121 2.95 5.68 11.97
C MET A 121 3.92 4.74 12.70
N LEU A 122 5.16 5.17 12.97
CA LEU A 122 6.15 4.41 13.72
C LEU A 122 5.67 4.18 15.16
N ALA A 123 5.25 5.24 15.85
CA ALA A 123 4.72 5.16 17.22
C ALA A 123 3.46 4.26 17.31
N ASP A 124 2.64 4.27 16.27
CA ASP A 124 1.41 3.48 16.19
C ASP A 124 1.65 2.03 15.68
N GLY A 125 2.86 1.67 15.24
CA GLY A 125 3.19 0.34 14.69
C GLY A 125 2.69 0.08 13.26
N LEU A 126 2.41 1.15 12.51
CA LEU A 126 1.82 1.14 11.18
C LEU A 126 2.81 1.47 10.05
N LEU A 127 4.04 1.88 10.38
CA LEU A 127 5.06 2.13 9.39
C LEU A 127 5.61 0.81 8.86
N ALA A 128 5.44 0.57 7.56
CA ALA A 128 5.87 -0.67 6.92
C ALA A 128 6.53 -0.42 5.56
N THR A 129 7.33 -1.38 5.11
CA THR A 129 7.99 -1.41 3.81
C THR A 129 7.58 -2.64 3.01
N ALA A 130 7.65 -2.54 1.68
CA ALA A 130 7.44 -3.64 0.75
C ALA A 130 8.56 -3.65 -0.30
N ASN A 131 9.11 -4.81 -0.66
CA ASN A 131 10.01 -4.95 -1.79
C ASN A 131 9.19 -4.77 -3.09
N VAL A 132 9.73 -4.00 -4.04
CA VAL A 132 9.15 -3.79 -5.37
C VAL A 132 8.84 -5.10 -6.10
N GLU A 133 9.66 -6.14 -5.91
CA GLU A 133 9.45 -7.48 -6.47
C GLU A 133 8.18 -8.12 -5.89
N THR A 134 8.04 -8.10 -4.56
CA THR A 134 6.85 -8.60 -3.88
C THR A 134 5.58 -7.84 -4.28
N VAL A 135 5.69 -6.52 -4.45
CA VAL A 135 4.55 -5.71 -4.94
C VAL A 135 4.19 -6.12 -6.37
N ALA A 136 5.17 -6.36 -7.25
CA ALA A 136 4.91 -6.80 -8.62
C ALA A 136 4.24 -8.19 -8.64
N GLU A 137 4.77 -9.15 -7.89
CA GLU A 137 4.19 -10.49 -7.73
C GLU A 137 2.74 -10.42 -7.21
N ALA A 138 2.47 -9.56 -6.22
CA ALA A 138 1.12 -9.37 -5.69
C ALA A 138 0.13 -8.89 -6.76
N HIS A 139 0.54 -8.01 -7.69
CA HIS A 139 -0.31 -7.57 -8.79
C HIS A 139 -0.61 -8.70 -9.77
N VAL A 140 0.41 -9.50 -10.13
CA VAL A 140 0.26 -10.65 -11.04
C VAL A 140 -0.68 -11.69 -10.42
N HIS A 141 -0.41 -12.12 -9.19
CA HIS A 141 -1.25 -13.10 -8.50
C HIS A 141 -2.69 -12.62 -8.34
N ALA A 142 -2.90 -11.33 -8.03
CA ALA A 142 -4.24 -10.77 -7.96
C ALA A 142 -4.95 -10.84 -9.32
N TYR A 143 -4.28 -10.45 -10.40
CA TYR A 143 -4.85 -10.48 -11.74
C TYR A 143 -5.19 -11.89 -12.24
N GLU A 144 -4.35 -12.87 -11.94
CA GLU A 144 -4.57 -14.28 -12.29
C GLU A 144 -5.77 -14.85 -11.52
N ALA A 145 -5.78 -14.70 -10.20
CA ALA A 145 -6.85 -15.18 -9.32
C ALA A 145 -8.20 -14.46 -9.54
N MET A 146 -8.18 -13.27 -10.15
CA MET A 146 -9.42 -12.63 -10.59
C MET A 146 -10.15 -13.49 -11.65
N GLY A 147 -9.43 -14.26 -12.46
CA GLY A 147 -9.99 -15.17 -13.47
C GLY A 147 -10.79 -16.32 -12.87
N ASP A 148 -10.33 -16.89 -11.75
CA ASP A 148 -11.01 -18.00 -11.06
C ASP A 148 -12.07 -17.56 -10.07
N ASN A 149 -12.39 -16.27 -10.08
CA ASN A 149 -13.26 -15.61 -9.13
C ASN A 149 -12.81 -15.69 -7.65
N THR A 150 -11.53 -15.93 -7.38
CA THR A 150 -10.98 -16.09 -6.02
C THR A 150 -10.30 -14.82 -5.47
N ALA A 151 -9.93 -13.87 -6.34
CA ALA A 151 -9.49 -12.54 -5.92
C ALA A 151 -10.58 -11.47 -6.11
N GLY A 152 -10.69 -10.56 -5.14
CA GLY A 152 -11.67 -9.47 -5.13
C GLY A 152 -11.44 -8.50 -3.96
N GLY A 153 -11.85 -7.24 -4.12
CA GLY A 153 -11.68 -6.22 -3.09
C GLY A 153 -10.24 -5.71 -2.99
N ARG A 154 -9.81 -5.36 -1.78
CA ARG A 154 -8.52 -4.72 -1.49
C ARG A 154 -7.52 -5.72 -0.90
N TYR A 155 -6.21 -5.47 -1.03
CA TYR A 155 -5.13 -6.31 -0.50
C TYR A 155 -4.01 -5.44 0.07
N ILE A 156 -3.71 -5.57 1.36
CA ILE A 156 -2.57 -4.88 1.98
C ILE A 156 -1.28 -5.65 1.66
N CYS A 157 -0.26 -4.93 1.18
CA CYS A 157 1.02 -5.51 0.75
C CYS A 157 2.20 -4.86 1.49
N TYR A 158 2.85 -5.63 2.37
CA TYR A 158 4.08 -5.24 3.06
C TYR A 158 4.90 -6.48 3.40
N ASP A 159 6.21 -6.30 3.57
CA ASP A 159 7.15 -7.34 3.98
C ASP A 159 7.59 -7.17 5.42
N HIS A 160 7.84 -5.92 5.81
CA HIS A 160 8.44 -5.60 7.09
C HIS A 160 7.75 -4.41 7.76
N VAL A 161 7.50 -4.52 9.07
CA VAL A 161 7.00 -3.41 9.89
C VAL A 161 8.19 -2.79 10.59
N VAL A 162 8.40 -1.49 10.35
CA VAL A 162 9.46 -0.70 10.97
C VAL A 162 9.06 -0.44 12.42
N LYS A 163 9.79 -1.03 13.35
CA LYS A 163 9.51 -0.92 14.79
C LYS A 163 10.47 0.01 15.50
N ARG A 164 11.71 0.07 15.03
CA ARG A 164 12.80 0.77 15.71
C ARG A 164 13.10 2.13 15.06
N PRO A 165 13.43 3.17 15.86
CA PRO A 165 13.84 4.47 15.33
C PRO A 165 15.06 4.40 14.40
N GLU A 166 16.00 3.49 14.64
CA GLU A 166 17.22 3.34 13.83
C GLU A 166 16.89 2.86 12.41
N GLU A 167 15.91 1.96 12.29
CA GLU A 167 15.43 1.51 10.98
C GLU A 167 14.74 2.63 10.21
N PHE A 168 13.97 3.46 10.92
CA PHE A 168 13.36 4.64 10.32
C PHE A 168 14.41 5.66 9.86
N ALA A 169 15.43 5.93 10.68
CA ALA A 169 16.55 6.80 10.31
C ALA A 169 17.30 6.29 9.08
N GLU A 170 17.47 4.97 8.93
CA GLU A 170 18.05 4.37 7.73
C GLU A 170 17.17 4.62 6.50
N LEU A 171 15.84 4.53 6.60
CA LEU A 171 14.94 4.86 5.48
C LEU A 171 15.04 6.33 5.07
N GLU A 172 15.11 7.26 6.03
CA GLU A 172 15.32 8.68 5.76
C GLU A 172 16.67 8.92 5.06
N ARG A 173 17.73 8.29 5.56
CA ARG A 173 19.08 8.38 4.98
C ARG A 173 19.11 7.85 3.55
N GLN A 174 18.43 6.74 3.28
CA GLN A 174 18.34 6.16 1.96
C GLN A 174 17.62 7.08 0.95
N LEU A 175 16.70 7.92 1.40
CA LEU A 175 15.99 8.89 0.57
C LEU A 175 16.68 10.27 0.51
N GLY A 176 17.88 10.40 1.08
CA GLY A 176 18.61 11.67 1.14
C GLY A 176 17.86 12.75 1.92
N LEU A 177 16.92 12.36 2.79
CA LEU A 177 16.23 13.30 3.66
C LEU A 177 17.19 13.71 4.77
N PRO A 178 17.21 15.01 5.16
CA PRO A 178 17.99 15.43 6.30
C PRO A 178 17.48 14.66 7.50
N GLY A 179 18.26 13.69 7.97
CA GLY A 179 17.93 12.89 9.14
C GLY A 179 17.56 13.86 10.25
N GLY A 180 16.39 13.67 10.84
CA GLY A 180 15.90 14.57 11.88
C GLY A 180 16.89 14.56 13.04
N ALA A 181 17.86 15.48 13.04
CA ALA A 181 18.76 15.77 14.13
C ALA A 181 17.96 16.40 15.27
N THR A 182 17.15 15.59 15.92
CA THR A 182 16.61 15.81 17.25
C THR A 182 16.58 14.42 17.85
N ALA A 183 17.53 14.17 18.74
CA ALA A 183 17.51 13.03 19.63
C ALA A 183 16.07 12.82 20.13
N ALA A 184 15.45 11.72 19.75
CA ALA A 184 14.46 11.15 20.62
C ALA A 184 15.25 10.81 21.88
N ARG A 185 15.14 11.69 22.89
CA ARG A 185 15.36 11.31 24.28
C ARG A 185 14.73 9.93 24.42
N GLY A 186 15.52 8.95 24.84
CA GLY A 186 15.03 7.62 25.13
C GLY A 186 13.81 7.73 26.04
N SER A 187 12.63 7.62 25.46
CA SER A 187 11.55 6.96 26.15
C SER A 187 11.67 5.53 25.63
N ASP A 188 12.35 4.72 26.43
CA ASP A 188 12.23 3.27 26.44
C ASP A 188 10.80 2.93 26.87
N ASP A 189 9.85 3.40 26.06
CA ASP A 189 8.45 3.26 26.27
C ASP A 189 8.11 1.96 25.57
N ASP A 190 8.33 0.87 26.31
CA ASP A 190 7.90 -0.50 26.01
C ASP A 190 6.36 -0.60 25.97
N ARG A 191 5.70 0.45 25.46
CA ARG A 191 4.28 0.46 25.20
C ARG A 191 4.04 -0.42 23.98
N PRO A 192 3.19 -1.45 24.11
CA PRO A 192 2.86 -2.29 22.98
C PRO A 192 2.27 -1.44 21.85
N ALA A 193 2.60 -1.79 20.60
CA ALA A 193 2.08 -1.12 19.43
C ALA A 193 0.55 -1.02 19.50
N ARG A 194 0.02 0.19 19.28
CA ARG A 194 -1.42 0.45 19.38
C ARG A 194 -2.21 -0.26 18.28
N PHE A 195 -1.56 -0.55 17.17
CA PHE A 195 -2.15 -1.20 16.01
C PHE A 195 -1.29 -2.34 15.50
N GLU A 196 -1.94 -3.26 14.78
CA GLU A 196 -1.29 -4.36 14.08
C GLU A 196 -1.77 -4.41 12.63
N LEU A 197 -0.84 -4.43 11.68
CA LEU A 197 -1.16 -4.61 10.26
C LEU A 197 -1.48 -6.09 9.96
N CYS A 198 -2.54 -6.33 9.18
CA CYS A 198 -2.92 -7.65 8.72
C CYS A 198 -2.78 -7.74 7.19
N LYS A 199 -1.93 -8.65 6.72
CA LYS A 199 -1.81 -9.04 5.29
C LYS A 199 -2.33 -10.45 4.98
N ARG A 200 -3.14 -11.02 5.87
CA ARG A 200 -3.49 -12.46 5.83
C ARG A 200 -4.20 -12.84 4.53
N LYS A 201 -4.95 -11.93 3.93
CA LYS A 201 -5.61 -12.13 2.64
C LYS A 201 -4.61 -12.22 1.49
N LEU A 202 -3.63 -11.33 1.44
CA LEU A 202 -2.57 -11.37 0.43
C LEU A 202 -1.68 -12.59 0.61
N SER A 203 -1.30 -12.94 1.83
CA SER A 203 -0.49 -14.14 2.10
C SER A 203 -1.19 -15.40 1.59
N ARG A 204 -2.50 -15.53 1.77
CA ARG A 204 -3.27 -16.66 1.21
C ARG A 204 -3.25 -16.68 -0.32
N LEU A 205 -3.44 -15.51 -0.94
CA LEU A 205 -3.42 -15.35 -2.39
C LEU A 205 -2.06 -15.74 -3.01
N MET A 206 -0.97 -15.31 -2.40
CA MET A 206 0.39 -15.63 -2.89
C MET A 206 0.81 -17.06 -2.55
N SER A 207 0.26 -17.65 -1.47
CA SER A 207 0.56 -19.03 -1.08
C SER A 207 -0.20 -20.06 -1.91
N SER A 208 -1.32 -19.68 -2.55
CA SER A 208 -2.01 -20.55 -3.51
C SER A 208 -1.16 -20.67 -4.78
N ARG A 209 -0.17 -21.56 -4.74
CA ARG A 209 0.70 -21.90 -5.87
C ARG A 209 -0.14 -22.17 -7.11
N ARG A 210 -0.11 -21.26 -8.09
CA ARG A 210 -0.17 -21.65 -9.50
C ARG A 210 1.27 -21.63 -9.98
N ARG A 211 1.80 -22.82 -10.32
CA ARG A 211 3.08 -22.90 -11.04
C ARG A 211 2.87 -22.09 -12.31
N CYS A 212 3.59 -20.99 -12.45
CA CYS A 212 3.68 -20.32 -13.73
C CYS A 212 4.30 -21.36 -14.70
N THR A 213 3.54 -21.80 -15.71
CA THR A 213 4.02 -22.79 -16.69
C THR A 213 4.97 -22.18 -17.72
N TYR A 214 5.44 -20.95 -17.50
CA TYR A 214 6.27 -20.19 -18.44
C TYR A 214 7.75 -20.05 -18.01
N ASP A 215 8.19 -20.74 -16.96
CA ASP A 215 9.58 -20.68 -16.49
C ASP A 215 10.59 -21.48 -17.34
N THR A 216 10.18 -22.04 -18.47
CA THR A 216 11.10 -22.54 -19.49
C THR A 216 11.43 -21.44 -20.49
N TYR A 217 12.22 -20.46 -20.05
CA TYR A 217 13.07 -19.73 -20.99
C TYR A 217 14.04 -20.74 -21.60
N TYR A 218 13.83 -21.06 -22.88
CA TYR A 218 14.79 -21.76 -23.71
C TYR A 218 16.14 -21.05 -23.58
N SER A 219 17.12 -21.74 -22.98
CA SER A 219 18.51 -21.36 -23.09
C SER A 219 18.89 -21.58 -24.55
N VAL A 220 18.81 -20.53 -25.36
CA VAL A 220 19.34 -20.55 -26.72
C VAL A 220 20.86 -20.58 -26.58
N ALA A 221 21.45 -21.77 -26.70
CA ALA A 221 22.86 -21.90 -26.96
C ALA A 221 23.13 -21.28 -28.33
N PHE A 222 24.01 -20.28 -28.37
CA PHE A 222 24.63 -19.83 -29.60
C PHE A 222 25.74 -20.85 -29.92
N ASP A 223 25.56 -21.62 -31.00
CA ASP A 223 26.66 -22.27 -31.70
C ASP A 223 27.45 -21.25 -32.54
#